data_AF-A0A523Y766-F1
#
_entry.id   AF-A0A523Y766-F1
#
_cell.length_a   1.000
_cell.length_b   1.000
_cell.length_c   1.000
_cell.angle_alpha   90.00
_cell.angle_beta   90.00
_cell.angle_gamma   90.00
#
_symmetry.space_group_name_H-M   'P 1'
#
loop_
_entity.id
_entity.type
_entity.pdbx_description
1 polymer ?
#
loop_
_entity_poly.entity_id
_entity_poly.type
_entity_poly.pdbx_seq_one_letter_code
_entity_poly.pdbx_strand_id
1 'polypeptide(L)'
;AGAAKELVELKDMQRAAIASKLAADIYGLQILKENFEDKRGNTTRFFILSREKNVPLYDPSKRYITSLIFQVKNIPAALYKVLGGFATNGINLLKIESYMGTEMLPGSQFHIDIDGHIDSEVLKLALKELAFFADDVRILGIYESHRHREISD
;
A
#
# COMPACT_ATOMS: atom_id res chain seq x y z
N ALA A 1 -10.49 -18.82 -7.62
CA ALA A 1 -10.56 -20.09 -6.86
C ALA A 1 -11.97 -20.69 -6.89
N GLY A 2 -13.02 -19.96 -6.51
CA GLY A 2 -14.40 -20.46 -6.53
C GLY A 2 -14.85 -21.07 -7.87
N ALA A 3 -14.63 -20.38 -8.98
CA ALA A 3 -14.99 -20.88 -10.31
C ALA A 3 -14.27 -22.20 -10.69
N ALA A 4 -13.02 -22.39 -10.27
CA ALA A 4 -12.28 -23.64 -10.50
C ALA A 4 -12.86 -24.80 -9.68
N LYS A 5 -13.22 -24.53 -8.41
CA LYS A 5 -13.91 -25.50 -7.55
C LYS A 5 -15.26 -25.91 -8.15
N GLU A 6 -16.06 -24.94 -8.57
CA GLU A 6 -17.38 -25.17 -9.16
C GLU A 6 -17.29 -26.04 -10.42
N LEU A 7 -16.25 -25.84 -11.25
CA LEU A 7 -16.02 -26.66 -12.44
C LEU A 7 -15.83 -28.14 -12.10
N VAL A 8 -15.10 -28.46 -11.03
CA VAL A 8 -14.91 -29.84 -10.54
C VAL A 8 -16.21 -30.43 -10.02
N GLU A 9 -17.03 -29.64 -9.32
CA GLU A 9 -18.30 -30.08 -8.75
C GLU A 9 -19.34 -30.36 -9.85
N LEU A 10 -19.43 -29.51 -10.88
CA LEU A 10 -20.38 -29.65 -11.97
C LEU A 10 -20.05 -30.79 -12.94
N LYS A 11 -18.76 -31.12 -13.11
CA LYS A 11 -18.27 -32.14 -14.07
C LYS A 11 -18.79 -31.95 -15.50
N ASP A 12 -19.03 -30.69 -15.87
CA ASP A 12 -19.54 -30.31 -17.18
C ASP A 12 -18.37 -29.96 -18.11
N MET A 13 -18.13 -30.80 -19.12
CA MET A 13 -17.05 -30.63 -20.10
C MET A 13 -17.25 -29.45 -21.06
N GLN A 14 -18.42 -28.80 -21.05
CA GLN A 14 -18.68 -27.60 -21.86
C GLN A 14 -18.30 -26.30 -21.14
N ARG A 15 -17.80 -26.38 -19.91
CA ARG A 15 -17.42 -25.22 -19.09
C ARG A 15 -15.91 -25.12 -18.95
N ALA A 16 -15.46 -23.88 -18.76
CA ALA A 16 -14.09 -23.55 -18.41
C ALA A 16 -14.08 -22.46 -17.34
N ALA A 17 -12.96 -22.33 -16.62
CA ALA A 17 -12.79 -21.33 -15.59
C ALA A 17 -11.50 -20.52 -15.81
N ILE A 18 -11.58 -19.22 -15.54
CA ILE A 18 -10.40 -18.35 -15.42
C ILE A 18 -10.01 -18.31 -13.95
N ALA A 19 -8.83 -18.82 -13.63
CA ALA A 19 -8.33 -18.91 -12.26
C ALA A 19 -6.80 -18.86 -12.23
N SER A 20 -6.23 -18.74 -11.03
CA SER A 20 -4.77 -18.83 -10.84
C SER A 20 -4.26 -20.23 -11.14
N LYS A 21 -2.99 -20.34 -11.57
CA LYS A 21 -2.29 -21.62 -11.75
C LYS A 21 -2.36 -22.51 -10.50
N LEU A 22 -2.16 -21.91 -9.34
CA LEU A 22 -2.30 -22.58 -8.04
C LEU A 22 -3.68 -23.24 -7.85
N ALA A 23 -4.77 -22.62 -8.33
CA ALA A 23 -6.09 -23.23 -8.23
C ALA A 23 -6.23 -24.46 -9.13
N ALA A 24 -5.62 -24.44 -10.33
CA ALA A 24 -5.59 -25.61 -11.19
C ALA A 24 -4.84 -26.77 -10.52
N ASP A 25 -3.70 -26.49 -9.88
CA ASP A 25 -2.91 -27.49 -9.14
C ASP A 25 -3.70 -28.09 -7.97
N ILE A 26 -4.35 -27.26 -7.16
CA ILE A 26 -5.15 -27.70 -6.00
C ILE A 26 -6.32 -28.59 -6.41
N TYR A 27 -6.99 -28.27 -7.51
CA TYR A 27 -8.20 -28.96 -7.96
C TYR A 27 -7.94 -30.02 -9.04
N GLY A 28 -6.69 -30.26 -9.43
CA GLY A 28 -6.33 -31.24 -10.45
C GLY A 28 -6.90 -30.92 -11.85
N LEU A 29 -7.05 -29.63 -12.17
CA LEU A 29 -7.60 -29.19 -13.45
C LEU A 29 -6.51 -29.03 -14.52
N GLN A 30 -6.87 -29.32 -15.78
CA GLN A 30 -6.00 -29.05 -16.92
C GLN A 30 -6.05 -27.57 -17.31
N ILE A 31 -4.87 -26.96 -17.49
CA ILE A 31 -4.75 -25.60 -18.01
C ILE A 31 -4.83 -25.65 -19.54
N LEU A 32 -5.84 -25.00 -20.13
CA LEU A 32 -6.01 -24.94 -21.59
C LEU A 32 -5.13 -23.87 -22.24
N LYS A 33 -4.90 -22.76 -21.53
CA LYS A 33 -4.05 -21.64 -21.99
C LYS A 33 -3.48 -20.89 -20.79
N GLU A 34 -2.15 -20.74 -20.76
CA GLU A 34 -1.46 -19.91 -19.76
C GLU A 34 -1.45 -18.43 -20.18
N ASN A 35 -1.31 -17.54 -19.19
CA ASN A 35 -1.19 -16.09 -19.37
C ASN A 35 -2.28 -15.52 -20.30
N PHE A 36 -3.53 -15.82 -19.98
CA PHE A 36 -4.70 -15.45 -20.78
C PHE A 36 -5.06 -13.95 -20.67
N GLU A 37 -4.45 -13.21 -19.73
CA GLU A 37 -4.73 -11.80 -19.51
C GLU A 37 -4.35 -10.90 -20.70
N ASP A 38 -5.18 -9.88 -20.96
CA ASP A 38 -4.93 -8.91 -22.03
C ASP A 38 -3.71 -8.01 -21.74
N LYS A 39 -3.49 -7.70 -20.46
CA LYS A 39 -2.43 -6.80 -19.99
C LYS A 39 -1.41 -7.54 -19.15
N ARG A 40 -0.20 -7.66 -19.69
CA ARG A 40 0.96 -8.13 -18.93
C ARG A 40 1.35 -7.12 -17.85
N GLY A 41 1.94 -7.61 -16.76
CA GLY A 41 2.41 -6.78 -15.66
C GLY A 41 1.35 -6.35 -14.65
N ASN A 42 0.12 -6.88 -14.73
CA ASN A 42 -0.87 -6.67 -13.68
C ASN A 42 -0.35 -7.22 -12.35
N THR A 43 -0.09 -6.32 -11.41
CA THR A 43 0.55 -6.64 -10.13
C THR A 43 -0.34 -6.22 -8.99
N THR A 44 -0.50 -7.10 -8.00
CA THR A 44 -1.21 -6.79 -6.76
C THR A 44 -0.20 -6.57 -5.64
N ARG A 45 -0.27 -5.41 -4.98
CA ARG A 45 0.52 -5.11 -3.78
C ARG A 45 -0.23 -5.62 -2.55
N PHE A 46 0.46 -6.41 -1.72
CA PHE A 46 -0.06 -6.91 -0.45
C PHE A 46 0.69 -6.30 0.73
N PHE A 47 0.03 -6.25 1.88
CA PHE A 47 0.64 -5.93 3.18
C PHE A 47 0.69 -7.19 4.04
N ILE A 48 1.79 -7.37 4.78
CA ILE A 48 1.88 -8.37 5.85
C ILE A 48 1.64 -7.62 7.16
N LEU A 49 0.61 -8.02 7.90
CA LEU A 49 0.21 -7.36 9.14
C LEU A 49 0.62 -8.19 10.35
N SER A 50 1.10 -7.52 11.40
CA SER A 50 1.39 -8.10 12.70
C SER A 50 0.71 -7.27 13.79
N ARG A 51 0.33 -7.93 14.90
CA ARG A 51 -0.12 -7.22 16.11
C ARG A 51 1.06 -6.59 16.85
N GLU A 52 2.22 -7.21 16.77
CA GLU A 52 3.44 -6.73 17.42
C GLU A 52 4.11 -5.70 16.52
N LYS A 53 4.53 -4.59 17.14
CA LYS A 53 5.29 -3.56 16.45
C LYS A 53 6.72 -4.06 16.23
N ASN A 54 7.02 -4.47 15.00
CA ASN A 54 8.37 -4.82 14.57
C ASN A 54 8.89 -3.75 13.60
N VAL A 55 9.70 -2.83 14.11
CA VAL A 55 10.35 -1.78 13.29
C VAL A 55 11.73 -2.28 12.92
N PRO A 56 12.08 -2.35 11.62
CA PRO A 56 13.42 -2.76 11.21
C PRO A 56 14.44 -1.75 11.73
N LEU A 57 15.66 -2.22 12.06
CA LEU A 57 16.75 -1.31 12.38
C LEU A 57 17.09 -0.46 11.15
N TYR A 58 17.39 0.81 11.38
CA TYR A 58 17.75 1.73 10.31
C TYR A 58 19.15 1.41 9.77
N ASP A 59 19.20 1.12 8.47
CA ASP A 59 20.41 0.91 7.68
C ASP A 59 20.36 1.84 6.46
N PRO A 60 21.25 2.85 6.36
CA PRO A 60 21.28 3.77 5.23
C PRO A 60 21.49 3.11 3.86
N SER A 61 21.97 1.86 3.81
CA SER A 61 22.12 1.10 2.56
C SER A 61 20.82 0.48 2.05
N LYS A 62 19.75 0.52 2.85
CA LYS A 62 18.43 -0.04 2.54
C LYS A 62 17.39 1.05 2.31
N ARG A 63 16.35 0.70 1.53
CA ARG A 63 15.17 1.55 1.35
C ARG A 63 14.01 1.08 2.22
N TYR A 64 13.26 2.03 2.74
CA TYR A 64 12.17 1.79 3.67
C TYR A 64 10.92 2.53 3.23
N ILE A 65 9.77 2.00 3.59
CA ILE A 65 8.49 2.67 3.45
C ILE A 65 7.91 2.88 4.83
N THR A 66 7.50 4.12 5.10
CA THR A 66 6.68 4.45 6.26
C THR A 66 5.25 4.69 5.80
N SER A 67 4.30 3.91 6.30
CA SER A 67 2.87 4.11 6.07
C SER A 67 2.28 4.83 7.26
N LEU A 68 1.53 5.90 7.03
CA LEU A 68 0.86 6.65 8.09
C LEU A 68 -0.49 7.21 7.64
N ILE A 69 -1.33 7.48 8.63
CA ILE A 69 -2.58 8.21 8.47
C ILE A 69 -2.53 9.51 9.27
N PHE A 70 -3.22 10.51 8.79
CA PHE A 70 -3.41 11.79 9.48
C PHE A 70 -4.73 12.42 9.05
N GLN A 71 -5.22 13.38 9.82
CA GLN A 71 -6.41 14.14 9.52
C GLN A 71 -6.06 15.61 9.29
N VAL A 72 -6.80 16.25 8.40
CA VAL A 72 -6.74 17.71 8.22
C VAL A 72 -8.14 18.29 8.20
N LYS A 73 -8.24 19.54 8.61
CA LYS A 73 -9.47 20.33 8.47
C LYS A 73 -9.81 20.51 7.00
N ASN A 74 -11.10 20.54 6.69
CA ASN A 74 -11.61 20.81 5.34
C ASN A 74 -11.56 22.31 5.02
N ILE A 75 -10.35 22.87 5.02
CA ILE A 75 -10.09 24.26 4.66
C ILE A 75 -9.07 24.34 3.52
N PRO A 76 -9.10 25.40 2.69
CA PRO A 76 -8.12 25.57 1.62
C PRO A 76 -6.68 25.45 2.12
N ALA A 77 -5.84 24.82 1.30
CA ALA A 77 -4.40 24.58 1.56
C ALA A 77 -4.05 23.69 2.77
N ALA A 78 -5.01 23.06 3.45
CA ALA A 78 -4.70 22.22 4.62
C ALA A 78 -3.76 21.04 4.26
N LEU A 79 -4.11 20.28 3.22
CA LEU A 79 -3.26 19.19 2.73
C LEU A 79 -1.91 19.71 2.20
N TYR A 80 -1.92 20.83 1.46
CA TYR A 80 -0.69 21.44 0.92
C TYR A 80 0.32 21.77 2.04
N LYS A 81 -0.15 22.34 3.15
CA LYS A 81 0.70 22.64 4.31
C LYS A 81 1.34 21.40 4.90
N VAL A 82 0.59 20.30 5.01
CA VAL A 82 1.13 19.01 5.48
C VAL A 82 2.17 18.45 4.51
N LEU A 83 1.88 18.49 3.21
CA LEU A 83 2.80 17.97 2.18
C LEU A 83 4.08 18.81 2.03
N GLY A 84 4.04 20.08 2.45
CA GLY A 84 5.19 21.00 2.44
C GLY A 84 6.41 20.41 3.15
N GLY A 85 6.22 19.82 4.34
CA GLY A 85 7.33 19.24 5.12
C GLY A 85 8.02 18.07 4.42
N PHE A 86 7.29 17.25 3.66
CA PHE A 86 7.92 16.19 2.86
C PHE A 86 8.67 16.76 1.66
N ALA A 87 8.07 17.73 0.96
CA ALA A 87 8.65 18.33 -0.22
C ALA A 87 9.97 19.08 0.09
N THR A 88 10.01 19.87 1.17
CA THR A 88 11.21 20.64 1.55
C THR A 88 12.34 19.79 2.10
N ASN A 89 12.03 18.61 2.64
CA ASN A 89 13.01 17.64 3.13
C ASN A 89 13.40 16.57 2.08
N GLY A 90 12.91 16.69 0.84
CA GLY A 90 13.25 15.78 -0.26
C GLY A 90 12.69 14.37 -0.10
N ILE A 91 11.56 14.21 0.60
CA ILE A 91 10.93 12.90 0.85
C ILE A 91 9.91 12.60 -0.23
N ASN A 92 10.08 11.46 -0.89
CA ASN A 92 9.19 11.03 -1.94
C ASN A 92 7.87 10.46 -1.38
N LEU A 93 6.73 10.89 -1.93
CA LEU A 93 5.43 10.28 -1.65
C LEU A 93 5.18 9.14 -2.63
N LEU A 94 5.02 7.94 -2.10
CA LEU A 94 4.81 6.71 -2.88
C LEU A 94 3.33 6.40 -3.08
N LYS A 95 2.47 6.94 -2.21
CA LYS A 95 1.03 6.77 -2.24
C LYS A 95 0.37 7.91 -1.48
N ILE A 96 -0.78 8.37 -1.98
CA ILE A 96 -1.70 9.25 -1.26
C ILE A 96 -3.13 8.87 -1.59
N GLU A 97 -3.93 8.63 -0.56
CA GLU A 97 -5.36 8.36 -0.67
C GLU A 97 -6.11 9.22 0.34
N SER A 98 -7.20 9.85 -0.10
CA SER A 98 -8.10 10.61 0.75
C SER A 98 -9.33 9.79 1.12
N TYR A 99 -9.76 9.93 2.37
CA TYR A 99 -11.00 9.41 2.90
C TYR A 99 -11.76 10.55 3.55
N MET A 100 -12.98 10.80 3.08
CA MET A 100 -13.82 11.83 3.69
C MET A 100 -14.31 11.34 5.05
N GLY A 101 -14.21 12.19 6.06
CA GLY A 101 -14.83 11.95 7.36
C GLY A 101 -16.35 11.84 7.23
N THR A 102 -16.97 11.20 8.22
CA THR A 102 -18.43 11.12 8.33
C THR A 102 -18.99 12.38 9.02
N GLU A 103 -20.32 12.55 9.02
CA GLU A 103 -20.96 13.69 9.71
C GLU A 103 -20.58 13.78 11.21
N MET A 104 -20.23 12.67 11.85
CA MET A 104 -19.81 12.61 13.26
C MET A 104 -18.31 12.90 13.48
N LEU A 105 -17.47 12.82 12.44
CA LEU A 105 -16.04 13.03 12.50
C LEU A 105 -15.63 14.01 11.38
N PRO A 106 -15.83 15.32 11.59
CA PRO A 106 -15.56 16.32 10.56
C PRO A 106 -14.07 16.44 10.27
N GLY A 107 -13.68 16.23 9.01
CA GLY A 107 -12.29 16.33 8.54
C GLY A 107 -12.05 15.39 7.35
N SER A 108 -10.91 15.55 6.69
CA SER A 108 -10.45 14.59 5.69
C SER A 108 -9.29 13.79 6.28
N GLN A 109 -9.41 12.47 6.28
CA GLN A 109 -8.32 11.57 6.63
C GLN A 109 -7.53 11.24 5.37
N PHE A 110 -6.21 11.14 5.51
CA PHE A 110 -5.31 10.76 4.45
C PHE A 110 -4.50 9.55 4.88
N HIS A 111 -4.31 8.61 3.96
CA HIS A 111 -3.35 7.52 4.07
C HIS A 111 -2.23 7.77 3.08
N ILE A 112 -1.00 7.85 3.57
CA ILE A 112 0.18 8.02 2.73
C ILE A 112 1.21 6.92 2.98
N ASP A 113 1.93 6.59 1.91
CA ASP A 113 3.20 5.88 1.99
C ASP A 113 4.30 6.85 1.56
N ILE A 114 5.37 6.91 2.34
CA ILE A 114 6.54 7.76 2.07
C ILE A 114 7.81 6.92 2.03
N ASP A 115 8.75 7.34 1.17
CA ASP A 115 10.08 6.73 1.08
C ASP A 115 10.96 7.25 2.22
N GLY A 116 11.18 6.41 3.23
CA GLY A 116 11.97 6.79 4.39
C GLY A 116 11.74 5.94 5.63
N HIS A 117 12.74 5.96 6.51
CA HIS A 117 12.72 5.34 7.82
C HIS A 117 12.60 6.41 8.91
N ILE A 118 11.81 6.16 9.97
CA ILE A 118 11.53 7.15 11.02
C ILE A 118 12.76 7.63 11.79
N ASP A 119 13.83 6.83 11.78
CA ASP A 119 15.10 7.18 12.44
C ASP A 119 16.00 8.08 11.57
N SER A 120 15.64 8.31 10.30
CA SER A 120 16.31 9.26 9.43
C SER A 120 16.01 10.71 9.86
N GLU A 121 17.04 11.54 9.95
CA GLU A 121 16.91 12.94 10.38
C GLU A 121 15.97 13.75 9.48
N VAL A 122 16.05 13.57 8.16
CA VAL A 122 15.16 14.30 7.22
C VAL A 122 13.69 13.91 7.43
N LEU A 123 13.41 12.64 7.75
CA LEU A 123 12.04 12.21 8.00
C LEU A 123 11.52 12.69 9.36
N LYS A 124 12.37 12.74 10.39
CA LYS A 124 11.99 13.33 11.69
C LYS A 124 11.56 14.78 11.55
N LEU A 125 12.29 15.57 10.75
CA LEU A 125 11.95 16.97 10.48
C LEU A 125 10.59 17.09 9.76
N ALA A 126 10.37 16.29 8.71
CA ALA A 126 9.11 16.31 7.99
C ALA A 126 7.91 15.85 8.84
N LEU A 127 8.08 14.82 9.67
CA LEU A 127 7.02 14.37 10.59
C LEU A 127 6.69 15.41 11.66
N LYS A 128 7.69 16.18 12.12
CA LYS A 128 7.47 17.29 13.05
C LYS A 128 6.64 18.41 12.41
N GLU A 129 6.92 18.75 11.16
CA GLU A 129 6.14 19.75 10.42
C GLU A 129 4.71 19.24 10.12
N LEU A 130 4.57 17.97 9.74
CA LEU A 130 3.26 17.34 9.57
C LEU A 130 2.43 17.41 10.85
N ALA A 131 3.02 17.08 12.00
CA ALA A 131 2.33 17.12 13.30
C ALA A 131 1.90 18.52 13.75
N PHE A 132 2.43 19.58 13.12
CA PHE A 132 2.00 20.95 13.37
C PHE A 132 0.73 21.33 12.60
N PHE A 133 0.51 20.74 11.42
CA PHE A 133 -0.61 21.07 10.53
C PHE A 133 -1.72 20.02 10.50
N ALA A 134 -1.46 18.81 11.00
CA ALA A 134 -2.38 17.69 10.99
C ALA A 134 -2.81 17.26 12.40
N ASP A 135 -4.00 16.68 12.48
CA ASP A 135 -4.56 16.04 13.66
C ASP A 135 -4.45 14.50 13.53
N ASP A 136 -4.52 13.77 14.65
CA ASP A 136 -4.59 12.29 14.68
C ASP A 136 -3.55 11.57 13.79
N VAL A 137 -2.28 11.99 13.90
CA VAL A 137 -1.17 11.40 13.16
C VAL A 137 -0.83 10.03 13.74
N ARG A 138 -0.98 8.98 12.93
CA ARG A 138 -0.69 7.59 13.33
C ARG A 138 0.16 6.89 12.29
N ILE A 139 1.32 6.40 12.72
CA ILE A 139 2.17 5.53 11.92
C ILE A 139 1.56 4.12 11.96
N LEU A 140 1.23 3.59 10.79
CA LEU A 140 0.66 2.25 10.62
C LEU A 140 1.73 1.16 10.54
N GLY A 141 2.90 1.48 9.97
CA GLY A 141 3.99 0.53 9.83
C GLY A 141 5.22 1.14 9.17
N ILE A 142 6.37 0.54 9.47
CA ILE A 142 7.67 0.87 8.87
C ILE A 142 8.28 -0.44 8.43
N TYR A 143 8.62 -0.56 7.16
CA TYR A 143 9.04 -1.83 6.57
C TYR A 143 10.01 -1.61 5.40
N GLU A 144 10.85 -2.59 5.13
CA GLU A 144 11.77 -2.55 3.98
C GLU A 144 10.98 -2.51 2.66
N SER A 145 11.45 -1.71 1.72
CA SER A 145 10.87 -1.62 0.38
C SER A 145 11.06 -2.93 -0.38
N HIS A 146 10.08 -3.34 -1.18
CA HIS A 146 10.25 -4.49 -2.06
C HIS A 146 11.23 -4.14 -3.19
N ARG A 147 12.15 -5.06 -3.52
CA ARG A 147 13.13 -4.93 -4.62
C ARG A 147 12.57 -4.51 -5.98
N HIS A 148 11.27 -4.68 -6.21
CA HIS A 148 10.63 -4.27 -7.47
C HIS A 148 10.54 -2.75 -7.61
N ARG A 149 10.60 -2.00 -6.49
CA ARG A 149 10.66 -0.53 -6.50
C ARG A 149 12.05 0.02 -6.82
N GLU A 150 13.10 -0.80 -6.80
CA GLU A 150 14.46 -0.39 -7.14
C GLU A 150 14.70 -0.32 -8.66
N ILE A 151 13.80 -0.89 -9.47
CA ILE A 151 13.95 -1.06 -10.93
C ILE A 151 13.25 0.09 -11.69
N SER A 152 12.88 1.19 -11.02
CA SER A 152 12.11 2.29 -11.60
C SER A 152 12.88 3.62 -11.63
N ASP A 153 14.13 3.56 -12.07
CA ASP A 153 14.91 4.71 -12.56
C ASP A 153 15.24 4.50 -14.06
#